data_AF-A0A9N9D016-F1
#
_entry.id   AF-A0A9N9D016-F1
#
_cell.length_a   1.000
_cell.length_b   1.000
_cell.length_c   1.000
_cell.angle_alpha   90.00
_cell.angle_beta   90.00
_cell.angle_gamma   90.00
#
_symmetry.space_group_name_H-M   'P 1'
#
loop_
_entity.id
_entity.type
_entity.pdbx_description
1 polymer ?
#
loop_
_entity_poly.entity_id
_entity_poly.type
_entity_poly.pdbx_seq_one_letter_code
_entity_poly.pdbx_strand_id
1 'polypeptide(L)'
;FEGHHPIPQPNDYNFSYHLHPSPPYKLGPENNEILHFGDPGATNDFPMYPITHPKRKIDVVIGFDCSTSVVDHKVFDEVQDFFCDRRGFNRTTRIVTNKYCEVHDFIPTDKTNDEFLPPAQKQFVLCYLRYLQNDKVDPNFEPATASFSTRFNFDYSTAQVDLMTRLAKANWLESEKQVKEIIIDTWNKKRDARLNGVNFP
;
A
#
# COMPACT_ATOMS: atom_id res chain seq x y z
N PHE A 1 16.39 -2.42 -22.96
CA PHE A 1 15.83 -3.60 -22.27
C PHE A 1 14.61 -3.18 -21.46
N GLU A 2 13.64 -2.51 -22.09
CA GLU A 2 12.42 -2.10 -21.39
C GLU A 2 11.35 -3.17 -21.56
N GLY A 3 10.66 -3.52 -20.47
CA GLY A 3 9.46 -4.36 -20.49
C GLY A 3 9.64 -5.85 -20.14
N HIS A 4 10.86 -6.33 -19.88
CA HIS A 4 11.08 -7.70 -19.41
C HIS A 4 11.63 -7.72 -17.98
N HIS A 5 10.95 -8.43 -17.09
CA HIS A 5 11.50 -8.76 -15.78
C HIS A 5 12.84 -9.49 -16.00
N PRO A 6 13.93 -9.09 -15.32
CA PRO A 6 15.28 -9.59 -15.62
C PRO A 6 15.46 -11.08 -15.31
N ILE A 7 14.52 -11.65 -14.56
CA ILE A 7 14.47 -13.06 -14.17
C ILE A 7 13.18 -13.65 -14.75
N PRO A 8 13.22 -14.76 -15.50
CA PRO A 8 12.01 -15.46 -15.91
C PRO A 8 11.13 -15.80 -14.70
N GLN A 9 9.81 -15.70 -14.85
CA GLN A 9 8.91 -16.11 -13.77
C GLN A 9 9.08 -17.62 -13.49
N PRO A 10 9.10 -18.03 -12.22
CA PRO A 10 9.13 -19.45 -11.88
C PRO A 10 7.84 -20.14 -12.35
N ASN A 11 7.96 -21.43 -12.67
CA ASN A 11 6.83 -22.30 -12.94
C ASN A 11 6.44 -23.02 -11.65
N ASP A 12 5.34 -22.59 -11.04
CA ASP A 12 4.83 -23.16 -9.79
C ASP A 12 3.59 -24.01 -10.05
N TYR A 13 3.57 -25.24 -9.52
CA TYR A 13 2.38 -26.10 -9.66
C TYR A 13 1.18 -25.49 -8.93
N ASN A 14 0.07 -25.34 -9.66
CA ASN A 14 -1.16 -24.79 -9.14
C ASN A 14 -1.88 -25.79 -8.22
N PHE A 15 -1.82 -25.57 -6.90
CA PHE A 15 -2.53 -26.41 -5.92
C PHE A 15 -4.06 -26.39 -6.11
N SER A 16 -4.59 -25.43 -6.85
CA SER A 16 -6.02 -25.28 -7.13
C SER A 16 -6.44 -25.82 -8.50
N TYR A 17 -5.51 -26.41 -9.27
CA TYR A 17 -5.81 -27.02 -10.56
C TYR A 17 -6.86 -28.13 -10.40
N HIS A 18 -7.87 -28.12 -11.27
CA HIS A 18 -9.04 -29.02 -11.21
C HIS A 18 -9.93 -28.87 -9.96
N LEU A 19 -9.77 -27.82 -9.16
CA LEU A 19 -10.84 -27.48 -8.22
C LEU A 19 -12.07 -27.00 -9.00
N HIS A 20 -13.26 -27.25 -8.46
CA HIS A 20 -14.51 -26.77 -9.03
C HIS A 20 -15.28 -26.07 -7.91
N PRO A 21 -15.06 -24.76 -7.72
CA PRO A 21 -15.78 -24.02 -6.69
C PRO A 21 -17.27 -24.01 -6.99
N SER A 22 -18.08 -24.15 -5.94
CA SER A 22 -19.52 -23.97 -6.06
C SER A 22 -19.85 -22.52 -6.45
N PRO A 23 -20.90 -22.30 -7.27
CA PRO A 23 -21.40 -20.95 -7.56
C PRO A 23 -21.65 -20.15 -6.27
N PRO A 24 -21.45 -18.82 -6.27
CA PRO A 24 -21.15 -17.96 -7.41
C PRO A 24 -19.65 -17.81 -7.73
N TYR A 25 -18.78 -18.52 -7.01
CA TYR A 25 -17.34 -18.34 -7.13
C TYR A 25 -16.83 -19.00 -8.41
N LYS A 26 -16.27 -18.21 -9.32
CA LYS A 26 -15.43 -18.73 -10.41
C LYS A 26 -14.03 -18.94 -9.82
N LEU A 27 -13.35 -20.03 -10.20
CA LEU A 27 -11.89 -20.00 -10.12
C LEU A 27 -11.43 -18.76 -10.88
N GLY A 28 -10.45 -18.05 -10.33
CA GLY A 28 -9.87 -16.90 -11.00
C GLY A 28 -9.40 -17.26 -12.41
N PRO A 29 -8.84 -16.30 -13.16
CA PRO A 29 -8.50 -16.46 -14.59
C PRO A 29 -7.61 -17.67 -14.94
N GLU A 30 -7.08 -18.42 -13.98
CA GLU A 30 -6.11 -19.48 -14.20
C GLU A 30 -6.50 -20.79 -13.50
N ASN A 31 -7.41 -21.56 -14.11
CA ASN A 31 -7.42 -23.02 -13.95
C ASN A 31 -6.29 -23.65 -14.79
N ASN A 32 -5.10 -23.06 -14.70
CA ASN A 32 -3.87 -23.53 -15.35
C ASN A 32 -3.18 -24.51 -14.41
N GLU A 33 -2.48 -25.51 -14.97
CA GLU A 33 -1.66 -26.44 -14.17
C GLU A 33 -0.48 -25.72 -13.51
N ILE A 34 0.05 -24.70 -14.17
CA ILE A 34 1.20 -23.91 -13.75
C ILE A 34 0.76 -22.47 -13.51
N LEU A 35 1.17 -21.92 -12.37
CA LEU A 35 1.09 -20.50 -12.04
C LEU A 35 2.46 -19.87 -12.26
N HIS A 36 2.45 -18.61 -12.68
CA HIS A 36 3.64 -17.78 -12.77
C HIS A 36 3.52 -16.63 -11.77
N PHE A 37 4.22 -16.73 -10.64
CA PHE A 37 4.25 -15.64 -9.68
C PHE A 37 5.25 -14.56 -10.11
N GLY A 38 4.84 -13.30 -9.99
CA GLY A 38 5.67 -12.13 -10.28
C GLY A 38 5.84 -11.23 -9.06
N ASP A 39 6.84 -10.36 -9.13
CA ASP A 39 7.01 -9.25 -8.18
C ASP A 39 5.78 -8.30 -8.29
N PRO A 40 5.06 -8.04 -7.18
CA PRO A 40 3.90 -7.16 -7.19
C PRO A 40 4.24 -5.72 -7.59
N GLY A 41 5.50 -5.29 -7.45
CA GLY A 41 5.94 -3.94 -7.81
C GLY A 41 5.85 -3.60 -9.30
N ALA A 42 5.59 -4.59 -10.17
CA ALA A 42 5.18 -4.33 -11.55
C ALA A 42 3.75 -3.77 -11.67
N THR A 43 2.96 -3.78 -10.59
CA THR A 43 1.54 -3.39 -10.57
C THR A 43 1.22 -2.39 -9.47
N ASN A 44 1.46 -2.75 -8.21
CA ASN A 44 1.21 -1.93 -7.04
C ASN A 44 2.20 -2.32 -5.95
N ASP A 45 3.13 -1.41 -5.63
CA ASP A 45 4.13 -1.60 -4.57
C ASP A 45 3.51 -1.63 -3.16
N PHE A 46 2.24 -1.19 -3.00
CA PHE A 46 1.51 -1.34 -1.74
C PHE A 46 0.76 -2.68 -1.68
N PRO A 47 0.90 -3.45 -0.58
CA PRO A 47 0.23 -4.75 -0.41
C PRO A 47 -1.25 -4.61 -0.02
N MET A 48 -2.02 -3.90 -0.85
CA MET A 48 -3.41 -3.52 -0.58
C MET A 48 -4.36 -4.72 -0.56
N TYR A 49 -4.15 -5.74 -1.39
CA TYR A 49 -4.99 -6.93 -1.42
C TYR A 49 -4.92 -7.74 -0.12
N PRO A 50 -3.74 -8.08 0.43
CA PRO A 50 -3.64 -8.67 1.76
C PRO A 50 -4.28 -7.83 2.87
N ILE A 51 -4.08 -6.51 2.85
CA ILE A 51 -4.63 -5.57 3.86
C ILE A 51 -6.15 -5.62 3.88
N THR A 52 -6.78 -5.66 2.70
CA THR A 52 -8.24 -5.58 2.56
C THR A 52 -8.95 -6.92 2.67
N HIS A 53 -8.26 -7.98 3.08
CA HIS A 53 -8.88 -9.27 3.34
C HIS A 53 -9.89 -9.15 4.49
N PRO A 54 -11.19 -9.51 4.31
CA PRO A 54 -12.25 -9.21 5.29
C PRO A 54 -12.00 -9.71 6.72
N LYS A 55 -11.33 -10.87 6.85
CA LYS A 55 -11.02 -11.44 8.18
C LYS A 55 -9.96 -10.66 8.96
N ARG A 56 -9.17 -9.77 8.33
CA ARG A 56 -8.11 -9.02 9.03
C ARG A 56 -8.65 -7.86 9.86
N LYS A 57 -9.83 -7.33 9.53
CA LYS A 57 -10.50 -6.24 10.27
C LYS A 57 -9.58 -5.04 10.54
N ILE A 58 -8.79 -4.63 9.55
CA ILE A 58 -7.83 -3.51 9.66
C ILE A 58 -8.60 -2.19 9.67
N ASP A 59 -8.31 -1.32 10.64
CA ASP A 59 -8.92 0.01 10.76
C ASP A 59 -7.95 1.14 10.32
N VAL A 60 -6.64 0.97 10.57
CA VAL A 60 -5.59 1.93 10.20
C VAL A 60 -4.40 1.18 9.58
N VAL A 61 -3.86 1.74 8.51
CA VAL A 61 -2.62 1.33 7.84
C VAL A 61 -1.61 2.46 7.95
N ILE A 62 -0.40 2.13 8.39
CA ILE A 62 0.75 3.03 8.32
C ILE A 62 1.62 2.54 7.16
N GLY A 63 1.48 3.18 6.01
CA GLY A 63 2.18 2.80 4.78
C GLY A 63 3.43 3.64 4.60
N PHE A 64 4.55 3.01 4.27
CA PHE A 64 5.80 3.69 3.94
C PHE A 64 6.09 3.49 2.46
N ASP A 65 6.27 4.59 1.73
CA ASP A 65 6.59 4.61 0.32
C ASP A 65 8.05 5.00 0.09
N CYS A 66 8.82 4.07 -0.46
CA CYS A 66 10.23 4.26 -0.85
C CYS A 66 10.41 4.23 -2.37
N SER A 67 9.34 4.44 -3.14
CA SER A 67 9.35 4.41 -4.59
C SER A 67 10.17 5.54 -5.17
N THR A 68 10.82 5.30 -6.30
CA THR A 68 11.58 6.34 -7.01
C THR A 68 10.68 7.43 -7.63
N SER A 69 9.38 7.16 -7.76
CA SER A 69 8.37 8.11 -8.28
C SER A 69 7.60 8.85 -7.19
N VAL A 70 7.99 8.71 -5.92
CA VAL A 70 7.25 9.22 -4.76
C VAL A 70 7.11 10.76 -4.74
N VAL A 71 7.98 11.47 -5.46
CA VAL A 71 7.99 12.94 -5.54
C VAL A 71 6.81 13.51 -6.35
N ASP A 72 6.49 12.90 -7.50
CA ASP A 72 5.43 13.39 -8.42
C ASP A 72 4.02 12.98 -7.95
N HIS A 73 3.91 12.02 -7.03
CA HIS A 73 2.64 11.50 -6.48
C HIS A 73 1.71 10.79 -7.49
N LYS A 74 1.82 11.11 -8.78
CA LYS A 74 0.98 10.61 -9.86
C LYS A 74 0.86 9.09 -9.93
N VAL A 75 1.99 8.38 -9.84
CA VAL A 75 2.00 6.90 -9.90
C VAL A 75 1.21 6.30 -8.74
N PHE A 76 1.32 6.89 -7.54
CA PHE A 76 0.54 6.44 -6.39
C PHE A 76 -0.96 6.62 -6.66
N ASP A 77 -1.39 7.78 -7.14
CA ASP A 77 -2.80 8.03 -7.43
C ASP A 77 -3.37 7.09 -8.49
N GLU A 78 -2.68 6.94 -9.63
CA GLU A 78 -3.12 6.06 -10.72
C GLU A 78 -3.27 4.61 -10.23
N VAL A 79 -2.28 4.10 -9.50
CA VAL A 79 -2.27 2.73 -9.00
C VAL A 79 -3.32 2.51 -7.89
N GLN A 80 -3.48 3.47 -6.98
CA GLN A 80 -4.50 3.35 -5.92
C GLN A 80 -5.91 3.51 -6.46
N ASP A 81 -6.14 4.35 -7.45
CA ASP A 81 -7.46 4.50 -8.09
C ASP A 81 -7.84 3.24 -8.86
N PHE A 82 -6.89 2.63 -9.58
CA PHE A 82 -7.10 1.33 -10.21
C PHE A 82 -7.41 0.22 -9.19
N PHE A 83 -6.72 0.22 -8.05
CA PHE A 83 -7.03 -0.69 -6.95
C PHE A 83 -8.45 -0.44 -6.38
N CYS A 84 -8.83 0.82 -6.19
CA CYS A 84 -10.14 1.20 -5.68
C CYS A 84 -11.26 0.77 -6.61
N ASP A 85 -11.09 0.93 -7.92
CA ASP A 85 -12.03 0.49 -8.96
C ASP A 85 -12.24 -1.04 -8.91
N ARG A 86 -11.15 -1.80 -8.85
CA ARG A 86 -11.17 -3.28 -8.80
C ARG A 86 -11.70 -3.86 -7.49
N ARG A 87 -11.52 -3.17 -6.37
CA ARG A 87 -11.94 -3.67 -5.06
C ARG A 87 -13.20 -3.04 -4.55
N GLY A 88 -13.68 -1.96 -5.15
CA GLY A 88 -14.90 -1.30 -4.72
C GLY A 88 -14.72 -0.33 -3.57
N PHE A 89 -13.67 0.49 -3.59
CA PHE A 89 -13.48 1.58 -2.65
C PHE A 89 -13.75 2.94 -3.29
N ASN A 90 -14.28 3.86 -2.50
CA ASN A 90 -14.15 5.28 -2.72
C ASN A 90 -12.97 5.77 -1.86
N ARG A 91 -11.94 6.32 -2.50
CA ARG A 91 -10.77 6.87 -1.82
C ARG A 91 -10.94 8.38 -1.68
N THR A 92 -10.82 8.90 -0.46
CA THR A 92 -10.86 10.34 -0.22
C THR A 92 -9.64 10.82 0.54
N THR A 93 -8.98 11.84 0.01
CA THR A 93 -7.85 12.48 0.68
C THR A 93 -8.34 13.39 1.80
N ARG A 94 -7.92 13.11 3.04
CA ARG A 94 -8.32 13.83 4.25
C ARG A 94 -7.32 14.92 4.64
N ILE A 95 -6.02 14.61 4.64
CA ILE A 95 -4.96 15.51 5.12
C ILE A 95 -3.77 15.44 4.16
N VAL A 96 -3.30 16.60 3.68
CA VAL A 96 -2.11 16.75 2.81
C VAL A 96 -1.15 17.86 3.25
N THR A 97 -1.46 18.54 4.37
CA THR A 97 -0.65 19.67 4.86
C THR A 97 0.75 19.25 5.30
N ASN A 98 0.92 17.99 5.71
CA ASN A 98 2.21 17.39 6.00
C ASN A 98 2.69 16.59 4.78
N LYS A 99 3.67 17.12 4.04
CA LYS A 99 4.21 16.44 2.85
C LYS A 99 4.77 15.04 3.14
N TYR A 100 5.23 14.77 4.37
CA TYR A 100 5.78 13.49 4.78
C TYR A 100 4.73 12.45 5.15
N CYS A 101 3.49 12.86 5.42
CA CYS A 101 2.38 11.96 5.76
C CYS A 101 1.05 12.52 5.27
N GLU A 102 0.51 11.87 4.26
CA GLU A 102 -0.85 12.15 3.80
C GLU A 102 -1.82 11.15 4.44
N VAL A 103 -3.08 11.55 4.59
CA VAL A 103 -4.11 10.67 5.16
C VAL A 103 -5.21 10.47 4.13
N HIS A 104 -5.44 9.21 3.80
CA HIS A 104 -6.41 8.77 2.79
C HIS A 104 -7.41 7.82 3.44
N ASP A 105 -8.70 8.06 3.22
CA ASP A 105 -9.77 7.15 3.65
C ASP A 105 -10.15 6.24 2.50
N PHE A 106 -10.26 4.95 2.77
CA PHE A 106 -10.75 3.95 1.83
C PHE A 106 -12.09 3.43 2.33
N ILE A 107 -13.18 3.85 1.68
CA ILE A 107 -14.55 3.57 2.09
C ILE A 107 -15.20 2.58 1.11
N PRO A 108 -15.68 1.41 1.54
CA PRO A 108 -16.37 0.46 0.67
C PRO A 108 -17.59 1.05 -0.02
N THR A 109 -17.84 0.63 -1.26
CA THR A 109 -18.97 1.09 -2.10
C THR A 109 -20.02 0.02 -2.34
N ASP A 110 -19.88 -1.16 -1.73
CA ASP A 110 -20.67 -2.39 -1.94
C ASP A 110 -20.69 -2.92 -3.39
N LYS A 111 -19.96 -2.30 -4.30
CA LYS A 111 -19.86 -2.64 -5.71
C LYS A 111 -18.40 -2.78 -6.10
N THR A 112 -18.12 -3.55 -7.14
CA THR A 112 -16.79 -3.69 -7.73
C THR A 112 -16.93 -3.79 -9.24
N ASN A 113 -15.94 -3.26 -9.96
CA ASN A 113 -15.85 -3.37 -11.41
C ASN A 113 -15.01 -4.59 -11.86
N ASP A 114 -14.61 -5.47 -10.93
CA ASP A 114 -13.93 -6.72 -11.22
C ASP A 114 -14.88 -7.93 -11.05
N GLU A 115 -14.95 -8.80 -12.06
CA GLU A 115 -15.85 -9.95 -12.06
C GLU A 115 -15.38 -11.15 -11.21
N PHE A 116 -14.13 -11.13 -10.74
CA PHE A 116 -13.50 -12.21 -9.97
C PHE A 116 -13.31 -11.86 -8.48
N LEU A 117 -13.33 -10.57 -8.14
CA LEU A 117 -13.11 -10.09 -6.78
C LEU A 117 -14.44 -9.71 -6.12
N PRO A 118 -14.67 -10.07 -4.84
CA PRO A 118 -15.79 -9.49 -4.10
C PRO A 118 -15.51 -8.01 -3.81
N PRO A 119 -16.56 -7.18 -3.60
CA PRO A 119 -16.35 -5.81 -3.13
C PRO A 119 -15.68 -5.78 -1.76
N ALA A 120 -15.04 -4.65 -1.46
CA ALA A 120 -14.51 -4.34 -0.15
C ALA A 120 -15.61 -4.39 0.90
N GLN A 121 -15.27 -4.83 2.11
CA GLN A 121 -16.25 -5.02 3.19
C GLN A 121 -16.00 -4.13 4.41
N LYS A 122 -14.80 -3.56 4.51
CA LYS A 122 -14.40 -2.79 5.67
C LYS A 122 -13.60 -1.57 5.24
N GLN A 123 -13.95 -0.43 5.81
CA GLN A 123 -13.18 0.79 5.61
C GLN A 123 -11.87 0.77 6.41
N PHE A 124 -10.89 1.51 5.92
CA PHE A 124 -9.66 1.77 6.67
C PHE A 124 -9.10 3.14 6.32
N VAL A 125 -8.25 3.65 7.21
CA VAL A 125 -7.49 4.88 6.99
C VAL A 125 -6.05 4.50 6.64
N LEU A 126 -5.51 5.06 5.56
CA LEU A 126 -4.10 4.97 5.21
C LEU A 126 -3.40 6.27 5.63
N CYS A 127 -2.48 6.15 6.60
CA CYS A 127 -1.41 7.13 6.79
C CYS A 127 -0.30 6.78 5.79
N TYR A 128 -0.20 7.57 4.72
CA TYR A 128 0.74 7.38 3.63
C TYR A 128 1.99 8.22 3.84
N LEU A 129 3.07 7.57 4.30
CA LEU A 129 4.34 8.23 4.59
C LEU A 129 5.30 8.11 3.41
N ARG A 130 5.73 9.27 2.90
CA ARG A 130 6.63 9.35 1.74
C ARG A 130 8.08 9.50 2.17
N TYR A 131 8.96 8.70 1.57
CA TYR A 131 10.40 8.83 1.78
C TYR A 131 10.98 9.95 0.92
N LEU A 132 10.85 11.19 1.43
CA LEU A 132 11.27 12.43 0.77
C LEU A 132 12.50 13.05 1.42
N GLN A 133 13.16 13.97 0.73
CA GLN A 133 14.18 14.85 1.31
C GLN A 133 13.68 15.57 2.57
N ASN A 134 14.58 15.69 3.56
CA ASN A 134 14.36 16.45 4.78
C ASN A 134 15.58 17.30 5.16
N ASP A 135 15.38 18.62 5.17
CA ASP A 135 16.44 19.61 5.41
C ASP A 135 17.07 19.50 6.81
N LYS A 136 16.38 18.87 7.78
CA LYS A 136 16.94 18.59 9.11
C LYS A 136 18.03 17.52 9.08
N VAL A 137 18.15 16.76 7.99
CA VAL A 137 19.11 15.67 7.83
C VAL A 137 20.16 16.02 6.80
N ASP A 138 19.74 16.34 5.58
CA ASP A 138 20.60 16.82 4.50
C ASP A 138 19.73 17.49 3.41
N PRO A 139 19.88 18.80 3.16
CA PRO A 139 19.08 19.53 2.19
C PRO A 139 19.42 19.21 0.72
N ASN A 140 20.46 18.42 0.45
CA ASN A 140 20.87 18.04 -0.91
C ASN A 140 20.62 16.56 -1.21
N PHE A 141 20.11 15.80 -0.24
CA PHE A 141 19.84 14.38 -0.40
C PHE A 141 18.36 14.13 -0.72
N GLU A 142 18.05 13.97 -2.00
CA GLU A 142 16.77 13.45 -2.47
C GLU A 142 16.87 11.94 -2.69
N PRO A 143 16.30 11.10 -1.80
CA PRO A 143 16.41 9.66 -1.90
C PRO A 143 15.81 9.08 -3.20
N ALA A 144 14.82 9.74 -3.80
CA ALA A 144 14.20 9.24 -5.03
C ALA A 144 15.12 9.31 -6.26
N THR A 145 16.13 10.20 -6.24
CA THR A 145 17.00 10.48 -7.40
C THR A 145 18.49 10.29 -7.14
N ALA A 146 18.90 10.06 -5.89
CA ALA A 146 20.31 9.86 -5.57
C ALA A 146 20.87 8.59 -6.26
N SER A 147 22.10 8.70 -6.77
CA SER A 147 22.72 7.65 -7.60
C SER A 147 22.93 6.32 -6.88
N PHE A 148 23.12 6.36 -5.56
CA PHE A 148 23.33 5.16 -4.74
C PHE A 148 22.02 4.58 -4.17
N SER A 149 20.88 5.28 -4.28
CA SER A 149 19.58 4.80 -3.81
C SER A 149 18.72 4.18 -4.92
N THR A 150 19.35 3.83 -6.05
CA THR A 150 18.66 3.18 -7.17
C THR A 150 18.25 1.75 -6.83
N ARG A 151 17.16 1.26 -7.45
CA ARG A 151 16.64 -0.11 -7.30
C ARG A 151 17.69 -1.21 -7.55
N PHE A 152 18.72 -0.90 -8.34
CA PHE A 152 19.75 -1.87 -8.73
C PHE A 152 21.04 -1.74 -7.94
N ASN A 153 21.10 -0.87 -6.93
CA ASN A 153 22.25 -0.80 -6.05
C ASN A 153 22.11 -1.80 -4.89
N PHE A 154 23.11 -2.68 -4.75
CA PHE A 154 23.20 -3.65 -3.65
C PHE A 154 24.50 -3.49 -2.85
N ASP A 155 25.28 -2.45 -3.14
CA ASP A 155 26.51 -2.13 -2.43
C ASP A 155 26.36 -0.77 -1.74
N TYR A 156 26.38 -0.80 -0.41
CA TYR A 156 26.18 0.39 0.42
C TYR A 156 27.31 0.52 1.42
N SER A 157 27.92 1.70 1.46
CA SER A 157 28.78 2.09 2.58
C SER A 157 27.95 2.29 3.84
N THR A 158 28.58 2.11 5.00
CA THR A 158 27.97 2.39 6.31
C THR A 158 27.40 3.81 6.37
N ALA A 159 28.12 4.80 5.84
CA ALA A 159 27.69 6.19 5.83
C ALA A 159 26.40 6.42 5.02
N GLN A 160 26.23 5.73 3.89
CA GLN A 160 24.99 5.79 3.09
C GLN A 160 23.81 5.16 3.84
N VAL A 161 24.01 4.00 4.46
CA VAL A 161 22.97 3.34 5.28
C VAL A 161 22.56 4.23 6.46
N ASP A 162 23.54 4.83 7.13
CA ASP A 162 23.29 5.73 8.26
C ASP A 162 22.55 7.00 7.81
N LEU A 163 22.90 7.58 6.66
CA LEU A 163 22.19 8.72 6.08
C LEU A 163 20.73 8.36 5.78
N MET A 164 20.48 7.25 5.10
CA MET A 164 19.13 6.81 4.76
C MET A 164 18.28 6.53 6.02
N THR A 165 18.89 5.90 7.03
CA THR A 165 18.22 5.61 8.31
C THR A 165 17.89 6.88 9.08
N ARG A 166 18.81 7.86 9.12
CA ARG A 166 18.55 9.17 9.75
C ARG A 166 17.42 9.91 9.04
N LEU A 167 17.40 9.87 7.70
CA LEU A 167 16.33 10.46 6.92
C LEU A 167 14.96 9.84 7.26
N ALA A 168 14.87 8.51 7.28
CA ALA A 168 13.63 7.80 7.59
C ALA A 168 13.11 8.15 8.98
N LYS A 169 14.01 8.22 9.98
CA LYS A 169 13.67 8.64 11.35
C LYS A 169 13.17 10.09 11.40
N ALA A 170 13.82 11.00 10.69
CA ALA A 170 13.41 12.41 10.66
C ALA A 170 12.02 12.56 10.04
N ASN A 171 11.75 11.91 8.90
CA ASN A 171 10.43 11.96 8.25
C ASN A 171 9.32 11.36 9.13
N TRP A 172 9.63 10.29 9.86
CA TRP A 172 8.71 9.75 10.87
C TRP A 172 8.42 10.77 11.97
N LEU A 173 9.43 11.44 12.51
CA LEU A 173 9.24 12.43 13.58
C LEU A 173 8.40 13.64 13.13
N GLU A 174 8.49 14.06 11.86
CA GLU A 174 7.57 15.08 11.31
C GLU A 174 6.11 14.60 11.26
N SER A 175 5.90 13.28 11.21
CA SER A 175 4.59 12.65 10.97
C SER A 175 3.99 12.03 12.23
N GLU A 176 4.80 11.79 13.26
CA GLU A 176 4.46 10.96 14.42
C GLU A 176 3.20 11.47 15.15
N LYS A 177 3.11 12.78 15.37
CA LYS A 177 1.96 13.40 16.04
C LYS A 177 0.67 13.13 15.26
N GLN A 178 0.67 13.40 13.95
CA GLN A 178 -0.48 13.20 13.08
C GLN A 178 -0.91 11.72 13.05
N VAL A 179 0.04 10.79 12.89
CA VAL A 179 -0.27 9.36 12.88
C VAL A 179 -0.88 8.92 14.22
N LYS A 180 -0.33 9.37 15.35
CA LYS A 180 -0.89 9.08 16.68
C LYS A 180 -2.31 9.62 16.83
N GLU A 181 -2.57 10.83 16.35
CA GLU A 181 -3.91 11.45 16.38
C GLU A 181 -4.92 10.62 15.58
N ILE A 182 -4.55 10.13 14.38
CA ILE A 182 -5.40 9.23 13.58
C ILE A 182 -5.69 7.91 14.31
N ILE A 183 -4.68 7.31 14.95
CA ILE A 183 -4.87 6.07 15.72
C ILE A 183 -5.81 6.30 16.91
N ILE A 184 -5.60 7.39 17.66
CA ILE A 184 -6.42 7.74 18.82
C ILE A 184 -7.87 8.04 18.41
N ASP A 185 -8.07 8.81 17.34
CA ASP A 185 -9.39 9.09 16.77
C ASP A 185 -10.12 7.79 16.35
N THR A 186 -9.43 6.91 15.62
CA THR A 186 -9.99 5.62 15.20
C THR A 186 -10.34 4.73 16.40
N TRP A 187 -9.48 4.69 17.40
CA TRP A 187 -9.73 3.96 18.64
C TRP A 187 -10.95 4.50 19.41
N ASN A 188 -11.07 5.83 19.53
CA ASN A 188 -12.23 6.46 20.19
C ASN A 188 -13.53 6.08 19.47
N LYS A 189 -13.57 6.21 18.13
CA LYS A 189 -14.75 5.83 17.34
C LYS A 189 -15.11 4.35 17.51
N LYS A 190 -14.11 3.46 17.52
CA LYS A 190 -14.31 2.01 17.75
C LYS A 190 -14.78 1.69 19.16
N ARG A 191 -14.25 2.39 20.18
CA ARG A 191 -14.70 2.28 21.57
C ARG A 191 -16.15 2.72 21.71
N ASP A 192 -16.50 3.87 21.14
CA ASP A 192 -17.83 4.46 21.26
C ASP A 192 -18.85 3.59 20.52
N ALA A 193 -18.50 3.04 19.36
CA ALA A 193 -19.33 2.06 18.66
C ALA A 193 -19.65 0.84 19.54
N ARG A 194 -18.62 0.27 20.20
CA ARG A 194 -18.80 -0.85 21.14
C ARG A 194 -19.68 -0.49 22.33
N LEU A 195 -19.50 0.70 22.92
CA LEU A 195 -20.29 1.14 24.08
C LEU A 195 -21.75 1.40 23.72
N ASN A 196 -22.01 1.85 22.50
CA ASN A 196 -23.36 2.14 22.01
C ASN A 196 -24.03 0.94 21.31
N GLY A 197 -23.36 -0.22 21.24
CA GLY A 197 -23.89 -1.42 20.57
C GLY A 197 -24.06 -1.28 19.06
N VAL A 198 -23.34 -0.35 18.42
CA VAL A 198 -23.33 -0.19 16.96
C VAL A 198 -22.06 -0.79 16.36
N ASN A 199 -22.16 -1.24 15.11
CA ASN A 199 -20.99 -1.78 14.41
C ASN A 199 -20.04 -0.64 14.04
N PHE A 200 -18.76 -0.80 14.36
CA PHE A 200 -17.73 0.06 13.81
C PHE A 200 -17.52 -0.33 12.33
N PRO A 201 -17.65 0.63 11.40
CA PRO A 201 -17.52 0.38 9.97
C PRO A 201 -16.16 -0.22 9.56
#